data_AF-H1Z3W1-F1
#
_entry.id   AF-H1Z3W1-F1
#
_cell.length_a   1.000
_cell.length_b   1.000
_cell.length_c   1.000
_cell.angle_alpha   90.00
_cell.angle_beta   90.00
_cell.angle_gamma   90.00
#
_symmetry.space_group_name_H-M   'P 1'
#
loop_
_entity.id
_entity.type
_entity.pdbx_description
1 polymer ?
#
loop_
_entity_poly.entity_id
_entity_poly.type
_entity_poly.pdbx_seq_one_letter_code
_entity_poly.pdbx_strand_id
1 'polypeptide(L)'
;MNDEGLGNSLGNSLGENDFQPDTDFSGLYKEIDSGEEEIIISFIREWSGHFRRKELREKLQEKLPERITSQNYNRIIQKLLKTNMIALDSKGYIGWIFSRELYTKYATRPDLRLRQQP
;
A
#
# COMPACT_ATOMS: atom_id res chain seq x y z
N MET A 1 35.56 6.59 -42.09
CA MET A 1 36.63 6.43 -41.08
C MET A 1 35.97 6.79 -39.77
N ASN A 2 35.28 5.87 -39.07
CA ASN A 2 35.79 4.68 -38.34
C ASN A 2 36.95 5.13 -37.42
N ASP A 3 37.01 4.87 -36.12
CA ASP A 3 36.33 3.86 -35.30
C ASP A 3 36.54 4.15 -33.80
N GLU A 4 35.62 3.59 -33.00
CA GLU A 4 35.67 3.08 -31.63
C GLU A 4 36.41 3.77 -30.45
N GLY A 5 35.65 3.86 -29.34
CA GLY A 5 36.13 4.04 -27.97
C GLY A 5 35.05 3.63 -26.97
N LEU A 6 34.97 2.33 -26.69
CA LEU A 6 34.09 1.66 -25.73
C LEU A 6 34.23 2.17 -24.28
N GLY A 7 33.11 2.20 -23.55
CA GLY A 7 33.09 2.41 -22.10
C GLY A 7 31.73 2.15 -21.46
N ASN A 8 31.34 0.87 -21.37
CA ASN A 8 30.26 0.43 -20.47
C ASN A 8 30.61 0.76 -19.02
N SER A 9 29.70 1.38 -18.27
CA SER A 9 29.62 1.17 -16.82
C SER A 9 28.17 1.18 -16.36
N LEU A 10 27.69 -0.04 -16.10
CA LEU A 10 26.46 -0.34 -15.38
C LEU A 10 26.64 0.12 -13.91
N GLY A 11 26.12 1.31 -13.60
CA GLY A 11 25.91 1.74 -12.23
C GLY A 11 24.52 1.36 -11.74
N ASN A 12 24.36 0.10 -11.31
CA ASN A 12 23.23 -0.29 -10.47
C ASN A 12 23.32 0.48 -9.15
N SER A 13 22.40 1.40 -8.91
CA SER A 13 22.12 1.93 -7.57
C SER A 13 20.63 1.75 -7.29
N LEU A 14 20.27 0.54 -6.88
CA LEU A 14 19.07 0.31 -6.08
C LEU A 14 19.33 0.93 -4.72
N GLY A 15 18.86 2.16 -4.51
CA GLY A 15 18.95 2.86 -3.25
C GLY A 15 17.76 3.80 -3.11
N GLU A 16 17.03 3.61 -2.03
CA GLU A 16 16.05 4.53 -1.46
C GLU A 16 14.65 4.47 -2.10
N ASN A 17 13.75 3.79 -1.38
CA ASN A 17 12.32 4.08 -1.48
C ASN A 17 12.15 5.51 -0.96
N ASP A 18 12.07 6.47 -1.89
CA ASP A 18 11.66 7.84 -1.60
C ASP A 18 10.20 7.83 -1.12
N PHE A 19 10.03 7.55 0.17
CA PHE A 19 8.84 7.92 0.91
C PHE A 19 8.83 9.45 0.94
N GLN A 20 7.97 10.07 0.13
CA GLN A 20 7.68 11.50 0.23
C GLN A 20 6.54 11.70 1.25
N PRO A 21 6.83 12.10 2.50
CA PRO A 21 5.83 12.29 3.56
C PRO A 21 4.88 13.47 3.35
N ASP A 22 5.19 14.33 2.37
CA ASP A 22 4.68 15.68 2.19
C ASP A 22 3.87 15.86 0.90
N THR A 23 3.56 14.76 0.19
CA THR A 23 2.59 14.83 -0.90
C THR A 23 1.19 15.13 -0.34
N ASP A 24 0.67 16.31 -0.63
CA ASP A 24 -0.71 16.69 -0.32
C ASP A 24 -1.68 15.87 -1.17
N PHE A 25 -2.23 14.81 -0.57
CA PHE A 25 -3.24 13.95 -1.18
C PHE A 25 -4.67 14.42 -0.92
N SER A 26 -4.89 15.58 -0.26
CA SER A 26 -6.24 16.05 0.13
C SER A 26 -7.19 16.18 -1.07
N GLY A 27 -6.68 16.57 -2.24
CA GLY A 27 -7.42 16.62 -3.51
C GLY A 27 -7.63 15.26 -4.19
N LEU A 28 -6.93 14.21 -3.78
CA LEU A 28 -6.95 12.86 -4.36
C LEU A 28 -7.92 11.89 -3.66
N TYR A 29 -8.54 12.30 -2.56
CA TYR A 29 -9.53 11.51 -1.81
C TYR A 29 -10.96 11.65 -2.34
N LYS A 30 -11.21 12.50 -3.33
CA LYS A 30 -12.58 12.77 -3.81
C LYS A 30 -13.15 11.75 -4.79
N GLU A 31 -12.34 10.92 -5.42
CA GLU A 31 -12.82 9.92 -6.40
C GLU A 31 -12.01 8.63 -6.27
N ILE A 32 -12.27 7.83 -5.22
CA ILE A 32 -12.03 6.39 -5.33
C ILE A 32 -13.36 5.84 -5.80
N ASP A 33 -13.40 5.37 -7.04
CA ASP A 33 -14.49 4.50 -7.49
C ASP A 33 -14.53 3.31 -6.52
N SER A 34 -15.60 3.19 -5.74
CA SER A 34 -15.64 2.37 -4.53
C SER A 34 -15.33 0.88 -4.76
N GLY A 35 -15.41 0.42 -6.01
CA GLY A 35 -15.18 -0.98 -6.39
C GLY A 35 -13.73 -1.45 -6.30
N GLU A 36 -12.74 -0.68 -6.77
CA GLU A 36 -11.33 -1.14 -6.78
C GLU A 36 -10.78 -1.33 -5.36
N GLU A 37 -11.16 -0.45 -4.43
CA GLU A 37 -10.75 -0.54 -3.03
C GLU A 37 -11.31 -1.80 -2.37
N GLU A 38 -12.59 -2.10 -2.58
CA GLU A 38 -13.23 -3.30 -2.03
C GLU A 38 -12.60 -4.59 -2.57
N ILE A 39 -12.25 -4.61 -3.86
CA ILE A 39 -11.56 -5.74 -4.49
C ILE A 39 -10.17 -5.95 -3.86
N ILE A 40 -9.38 -4.88 -3.69
CA ILE A 40 -8.06 -4.99 -3.07
C ILE A 40 -8.18 -5.43 -1.60
N ILE A 41 -9.13 -4.87 -0.85
CA ILE A 41 -9.36 -5.23 0.55
C ILE A 41 -9.76 -6.70 0.69
N SER A 42 -10.73 -7.16 -0.12
CA SER A 42 -11.17 -8.56 -0.08
C SER A 42 -10.04 -9.52 -0.42
N PHE A 43 -9.25 -9.20 -1.44
CA PHE A 43 -8.09 -10.01 -1.82
C PHE A 43 -7.03 -10.07 -0.71
N ILE A 44 -6.68 -8.93 -0.09
CA ILE A 44 -5.71 -8.90 1.01
C ILE A 44 -6.22 -9.67 2.24
N ARG A 45 -7.53 -9.62 2.51
CA ARG A 45 -8.11 -10.37 3.64
C ARG A 45 -8.04 -11.88 3.42
N GLU A 46 -8.30 -12.34 2.21
CA GLU A 46 -8.25 -13.75 1.83
C GLU A 46 -6.80 -14.29 1.81
N TRP A 47 -5.86 -13.48 1.30
CA TRP A 47 -4.45 -13.87 1.08
C TRP A 47 -3.48 -13.13 2.01
N SER A 48 -3.92 -12.79 3.22
CA SER A 48 -3.13 -12.03 4.19
C SER A 48 -1.77 -12.69 4.43
N GLY A 49 -0.68 -11.93 4.27
CA GLY A 49 0.70 -12.39 4.47
C GLY A 49 1.30 -13.20 3.33
N HIS A 50 0.58 -13.44 2.23
CA HIS A 50 1.06 -14.32 1.15
C HIS A 50 1.83 -13.59 0.05
N PHE A 51 1.56 -12.29 -0.15
CA PHE A 51 2.13 -11.54 -1.27
C PHE A 51 2.86 -10.28 -0.82
N ARG A 52 3.98 -10.00 -1.48
CA ARG A 52 4.59 -8.67 -1.46
C ARG A 52 3.78 -7.69 -2.30
N ARG A 53 4.02 -6.39 -2.12
CA ARG A 53 3.28 -5.32 -2.83
C ARG A 53 3.29 -5.48 -4.37
N LYS A 54 4.42 -5.83 -4.97
CA LYS A 54 4.49 -6.05 -6.43
C LYS A 54 3.70 -7.29 -6.86
N GLU A 55 3.89 -8.40 -6.16
CA GLU A 55 3.23 -9.69 -6.43
C GLU A 55 1.71 -9.58 -6.29
N LEU A 56 1.23 -8.89 -5.25
CA LEU A 56 -0.21 -8.68 -5.03
C LEU A 56 -0.85 -7.94 -6.21
N ARG A 57 -0.20 -6.92 -6.75
CA ARG A 57 -0.68 -6.21 -7.95
C ARG A 57 -0.73 -7.13 -9.17
N GLU A 58 0.30 -7.93 -9.39
CA GLU A 58 0.34 -8.90 -10.49
C GLU A 58 -0.81 -9.91 -10.37
N LYS A 59 -1.05 -10.44 -9.16
CA LYS A 59 -2.16 -11.35 -8.89
C LYS A 59 -3.54 -10.72 -9.03
N LEU A 60 -3.71 -9.48 -8.62
CA LEU A 60 -4.95 -8.73 -8.88
C LEU A 60 -5.20 -8.58 -10.38
N GLN A 61 -4.17 -8.26 -11.16
CA GLN A 61 -4.29 -8.11 -12.60
C GLN A 61 -4.63 -9.42 -13.34
N GLU A 62 -4.15 -10.56 -12.84
CA GLU A 62 -4.49 -11.89 -13.36
C GLU A 62 -5.97 -12.25 -13.11
N LYS A 63 -6.52 -11.86 -11.95
CA LYS A 63 -7.87 -12.26 -11.53
C LYS A 63 -8.98 -11.31 -11.97
N LEU A 64 -8.66 -10.08 -12.34
CA LEU A 64 -9.66 -9.06 -12.63
C LEU A 64 -9.82 -8.82 -14.14
N PRO A 65 -11.07 -8.70 -14.63
CA PRO A 65 -11.33 -8.40 -16.03
C PRO A 65 -10.92 -6.96 -16.39
N GLU A 66 -11.01 -6.04 -15.41
CA GLU A 66 -10.58 -4.65 -15.56
C GLU A 66 -9.21 -4.43 -14.93
N ARG A 67 -8.41 -3.60 -15.59
CA ARG A 67 -7.02 -3.33 -15.23
C ARG A 67 -6.94 -2.25 -14.15
N ILE A 68 -6.58 -2.63 -12.94
CA ILE A 68 -6.25 -1.68 -11.89
C ILE A 68 -5.00 -0.90 -12.29
N THR A 69 -5.13 0.42 -12.36
CA THR A 69 -3.98 1.28 -12.68
C THR A 69 -2.94 1.24 -11.55
N SER A 70 -1.66 1.34 -11.90
CA SER A 70 -0.59 1.37 -10.89
C SER A 70 -0.76 2.51 -9.89
N GLN A 71 -1.31 3.65 -10.34
CA GLN A 71 -1.57 4.81 -9.51
C GLN A 71 -2.68 4.53 -8.48
N ASN A 72 -3.83 3.99 -8.91
CA ASN A 72 -4.92 3.64 -8.00
C ASN A 72 -4.49 2.58 -7.00
N TYR A 73 -3.80 1.53 -7.48
CA TYR A 73 -3.23 0.51 -6.61
C TYR A 73 -2.34 1.12 -5.52
N ASN A 74 -1.38 1.97 -5.90
CA ASN A 74 -0.47 2.60 -4.95
C ASN A 74 -1.20 3.48 -3.94
N ARG A 75 -2.18 4.26 -4.41
CA ARG A 75 -3.00 5.12 -3.56
C ARG A 75 -3.81 4.32 -2.54
N ILE A 76 -4.46 3.23 -2.96
CA ILE A 76 -5.26 2.38 -2.08
C ILE A 76 -4.35 1.70 -1.04
N ILE A 77 -3.21 1.13 -1.45
CA ILE A 77 -2.27 0.52 -0.51
C ILE A 77 -1.73 1.54 0.49
N GLN A 78 -1.38 2.75 0.04
CA GLN A 78 -0.95 3.82 0.94
C GLN A 78 -2.04 4.24 1.92
N LYS A 79 -3.29 4.35 1.45
CA LYS A 79 -4.45 4.63 2.31
C LYS A 79 -4.58 3.57 3.40
N LEU A 80 -4.56 2.28 3.03
CA LEU A 80 -4.71 1.16 3.96
C LEU A 80 -3.56 1.06 4.98
N LEU A 81 -2.33 1.39 4.56
CA LEU A 81 -1.18 1.48 5.49
C LEU A 81 -1.36 2.65 6.47
N LYS A 82 -1.74 3.83 5.96
CA LYS A 82 -1.94 5.04 6.77
C LYS A 82 -3.06 4.87 7.79
N THR A 83 -4.10 4.11 7.45
CA THR A 83 -5.22 3.81 8.37
C THR A 83 -4.99 2.58 9.23
N ASN A 84 -3.78 2.00 9.22
CA ASN A 84 -3.42 0.79 9.96
C ASN A 84 -4.36 -0.40 9.69
N MET A 85 -4.91 -0.47 8.47
CA MET A 85 -5.73 -1.61 8.04
C MET A 85 -4.86 -2.81 7.64
N ILE A 86 -3.72 -2.51 7.04
CA ILE A 86 -2.71 -3.48 6.63
C ILE A 86 -1.34 -3.09 7.22
N ALA A 87 -0.45 -4.06 7.31
CA ALA A 87 0.96 -3.86 7.66
C ALA A 87 1.86 -4.66 6.72
N LEU A 88 3.15 -4.29 6.69
CA LEU A 88 4.19 -5.05 6.02
C LEU A 88 4.98 -5.84 7.06
N ASP A 89 5.27 -7.11 6.79
CA ASP A 89 6.20 -7.88 7.60
C ASP A 89 7.67 -7.51 7.29
N SER A 90 8.62 -8.12 8.00
CA SER A 90 10.05 -7.87 7.81
C SER A 90 10.60 -8.25 6.43
N LYS A 91 9.84 -9.04 5.66
CA LYS A 91 10.18 -9.48 4.30
C LYS A 91 9.36 -8.74 3.23
N GLY A 92 8.50 -7.80 3.63
CA GLY A 92 7.68 -6.98 2.74
C GLY A 92 6.34 -7.60 2.31
N TYR A 93 5.88 -8.66 2.97
CA TYR A 93 4.55 -9.26 2.74
C TYR A 93 3.45 -8.40 3.36
N ILE A 94 2.36 -8.22 2.62
CA ILE A 94 1.20 -7.44 3.07
C ILE A 94 0.29 -8.33 3.91
N GLY A 95 0.10 -7.96 5.19
CA GLY A 95 -0.85 -8.61 6.10
C GLY A 95 -2.02 -7.69 6.46
N TRP A 96 -3.23 -8.26 6.50
CA TRP A 96 -4.39 -7.63 7.10
C TRP A 96 -4.29 -7.68 8.62
N ILE A 97 -4.32 -6.53 9.29
CA ILE A 97 -4.16 -6.44 10.76
C ILE A 97 -5.36 -5.83 11.46
N PHE A 98 -6.34 -5.32 10.72
CA PHE A 98 -7.49 -4.65 11.30
C PHE A 98 -8.59 -5.61 11.75
N SER A 99 -8.93 -5.55 13.04
CA SER A 99 -10.12 -6.18 13.58
C SER A 99 -11.12 -5.12 14.03
N ARG A 100 -12.29 -5.10 13.38
CA ARG A 100 -13.39 -4.20 13.76
C ARG A 100 -13.87 -4.45 15.18
N GLU A 101 -13.88 -5.71 15.60
CA GLU A 101 -14.27 -6.10 16.96
C GLU A 101 -13.30 -5.53 17.99
N LEU A 102 -12.00 -5.74 17.81
CA LEU A 102 -10.98 -5.19 18.70
C LEU A 102 -11.00 -3.66 18.70
N TYR A 103 -11.12 -3.04 17.53
CA TYR A 103 -11.23 -1.59 17.42
C TYR A 103 -12.43 -1.07 18.23
N THR A 104 -13.62 -1.66 18.06
CA THR A 104 -14.84 -1.23 18.77
C THR A 104 -14.70 -1.45 20.28
N LYS A 105 -14.14 -2.59 20.68
CA LYS A 105 -13.89 -2.94 22.08
C LYS A 105 -12.97 -1.94 22.77
N TYR A 106 -11.90 -1.50 22.12
CA TYR A 106 -10.94 -0.58 22.72
C TYR A 106 -11.29 0.90 22.51
N ALA A 107 -11.99 1.27 21.44
CA ALA A 107 -12.42 2.65 21.19
C ALA A 107 -13.49 3.13 22.19
N THR A 108 -14.28 2.22 22.74
CA THR A 108 -15.30 2.52 23.75
C THR A 108 -14.74 2.64 25.17
N ARG A 109 -13.47 2.26 25.38
CA ARG A 109 -12.81 2.32 26.70
C ARG A 109 -12.35 3.75 27.01
N PRO A 110 -12.95 4.44 27.98
CA PRO A 110 -12.60 5.82 28.31
C PRO A 110 -11.19 5.94 28.91
N ASP A 111 -10.69 4.88 29.55
CA ASP A 111 -9.37 4.80 30.15
C ASP A 111 -8.22 4.77 29.13
N LEU A 112 -8.52 4.40 27.88
CA LEU A 112 -7.56 4.37 26.77
C LEU A 112 -7.58 5.65 25.92
N ARG A 113 -8.47 6.60 26.21
CA ARG A 113 -8.51 7.87 25.48
C ARG A 113 -7.28 8.69 25.82
N LEU A 114 -6.56 9.15 24.79
CA LEU A 114 -5.55 10.19 24.96
C LEU A 114 -6.22 11.38 25.64
N ARG A 115 -5.73 11.75 26.82
CA ARG A 115 -6.13 13.01 27.45
C ARG A 115 -5.61 14.11 26.53
N GLN A 116 -6.53 14.76 25.84
CA GLN A 116 -6.22 16.04 25.18
C GLN A 116 -5.77 16.96 26.33
N GLN A 117 -4.48 17.29 26.39
CA GLN A 117 -4.02 18.29 27.34
C GLN A 117 -4.66 19.64 26.95
N PRO A 118 -5.10 20.44 27.93
CA PRO A 118 -5.73 21.73 27.68
C PRO A 118 -4.81 22.72 26.97
#